data_AF-A0AAF1BB16-F1
#
_entry.id   AF-A0AAF1BB16-F1
#
_cell.length_a   1.000
_cell.length_b   1.000
_cell.length_c   1.000
_cell.angle_alpha   90.00
_cell.angle_beta   90.00
_cell.angle_gamma   90.00
#
_symmetry.space_group_name_H-M   'P 1'
#
loop_
_entity.id
_entity.type
_entity.pdbx_description
1 polymer ?
#
loop_
_entity_poly.entity_id
_entity_poly.type
_entity_poly.pdbx_seq_one_letter_code
_entity_poly.pdbx_strand_id
1 'polypeptide(L)'
;MAPLCFQISKLHLCWPLLFFAALIFVSILHLKSQCVSVLVCVCFSDHTYWILSVYVAKDPSGKDINALEQHIKNLLSPSTPLFFNTLDDPADFVQGYPFSMREGVPTAVSHGLWLNIPNYDAPTHLVKPMMTLPKGALFPMCGINMGFDRELIGPAMYFGLMGDGKPIRRYDDMWAGWCIKVIRDHLGLGVKTGLPYIWHSKASNSFVDLKKEYKGIYWQEEIIPFFQAATLPKECTTVPQCYLELSKQVKAKLRKLDEGGKFLLKL
;
A
#
# COMPACT_ATOMS: atom_id res chain seq x y z
N MET A 1 -19.45 16.40 -29.86
CA MET A 1 -20.26 16.08 -28.67
C MET A 1 -19.41 16.37 -27.45
N ALA A 2 -19.82 17.36 -26.66
CA ALA A 2 -19.10 17.81 -25.47
C ALA A 2 -19.04 16.72 -24.39
N PRO A 3 -17.96 16.58 -23.61
CA PRO A 3 -17.98 15.72 -22.45
C PRO A 3 -18.85 16.38 -21.37
N LEU A 4 -19.89 15.67 -20.92
CA LEU A 4 -20.67 16.06 -19.76
C LEU A 4 -19.73 16.17 -18.54
N CYS A 5 -19.57 17.40 -18.05
CA CYS A 5 -19.04 17.67 -16.73
C CYS A 5 -20.08 17.18 -15.72
N PHE A 6 -19.90 15.96 -15.18
CA PHE A 6 -20.66 15.54 -14.00
C PHE A 6 -20.13 16.32 -12.81
N GLN A 7 -20.83 17.40 -12.51
CA GLN A 7 -20.74 18.15 -11.26
C GLN A 7 -20.96 17.17 -10.10
N ILE A 8 -19.91 16.89 -9.32
CA ILE A 8 -20.01 16.16 -8.05
C ILE A 8 -20.79 17.07 -7.10
N SER A 9 -22.11 17.02 -7.19
CA SER A 9 -23.00 17.64 -6.24
C SER A 9 -23.03 16.76 -4.99
N LYS A 10 -22.65 17.37 -3.87
CA LYS A 10 -22.80 16.88 -2.48
C LYS A 10 -21.86 15.73 -2.05
N LEU A 11 -20.58 16.06 -1.85
CA LEU A 11 -19.94 15.61 -0.60
C LEU A 11 -20.50 16.50 0.52
N HIS A 12 -21.52 16.03 1.23
CA HIS A 12 -21.86 16.60 2.53
C HIS A 12 -20.76 16.19 3.52
N LEU A 13 -19.65 16.94 3.51
CA LEU A 13 -18.77 17.02 4.67
C LEU A 13 -19.61 17.63 5.80
N CYS A 14 -20.00 16.80 6.76
CA CYS A 14 -20.56 17.27 8.02
C CYS A 14 -19.48 18.06 8.75
N TRP A 15 -19.39 19.37 8.46
CA TRP A 15 -18.83 20.36 9.37
C TRP A 15 -19.72 20.31 10.63
N PRO A 16 -19.25 19.74 11.75
CA PRO A 16 -18.19 20.39 12.50
C PRO A 16 -17.24 19.40 13.19
N LEU A 17 -15.93 19.45 12.90
CA LEU A 17 -14.82 19.12 13.80
C LEU A 17 -13.52 19.28 12.99
N LEU A 18 -12.56 20.01 13.56
CA LEU A 18 -11.21 20.32 13.05
C LEU A 18 -11.08 21.60 12.21
N PHE A 19 -10.80 22.68 12.95
CA PHE A 19 -10.11 23.89 12.52
C PHE A 19 -8.72 23.58 11.93
N PHE A 20 -8.61 22.97 10.75
CA PHE A 20 -7.35 22.94 9.99
C PHE A 20 -7.68 22.90 8.48
N ALA A 21 -7.11 23.85 7.73
CA ALA A 21 -7.38 24.00 6.29
C ALA A 21 -6.70 22.85 5.50
N ALA A 22 -7.42 21.76 5.27
CA ALA A 22 -7.00 20.72 4.33
C ALA A 22 -7.29 21.19 2.89
N LEU A 23 -6.26 21.35 2.06
CA LEU A 23 -6.42 21.46 0.61
C LEU A 23 -6.51 20.04 0.04
N ILE A 24 -7.67 19.70 -0.54
CA ILE A 24 -7.90 18.42 -1.21
C ILE A 24 -7.87 18.67 -2.72
N PHE A 25 -6.86 18.13 -3.40
CA PHE A 25 -6.81 18.09 -4.86
C PHE A 25 -7.21 16.70 -5.34
N VAL A 26 -8.34 16.61 -6.06
CA VAL A 26 -8.83 15.36 -6.66
C VAL A 26 -8.49 15.35 -8.14
N SER A 27 -7.63 14.41 -8.56
CA SER A 27 -7.38 14.14 -9.98
C SER A 27 -8.04 12.81 -10.36
N ILE A 28 -9.01 12.86 -11.28
CA ILE A 28 -9.66 11.64 -11.80
C ILE A 28 -8.85 11.14 -13.00
N LEU A 29 -8.16 10.01 -12.82
CA LEU A 29 -7.47 9.31 -13.91
C LEU A 29 -8.47 8.39 -14.61
N HIS A 30 -8.87 8.77 -15.84
CA HIS A 30 -9.74 7.95 -16.67
C HIS A 30 -8.90 6.98 -17.53
N LEU A 31 -8.65 5.77 -17.01
CA LEU A 31 -8.14 4.67 -17.83
C LEU A 31 -9.33 4.04 -18.56
N LYS A 32 -9.30 4.04 -19.91
CA LYS A 32 -10.33 3.42 -20.77
C LYS A 32 -10.41 1.92 -20.51
N SER A 33 -11.19 1.50 -19.51
CA SER A 33 -11.95 0.24 -19.35
C SER A 33 -12.28 0.02 -17.86
N GLN A 34 -13.56 0.23 -17.52
CA GLN A 34 -14.31 -0.29 -16.36
C GLN A 34 -13.83 -0.03 -14.91
N CYS A 35 -12.71 0.63 -14.63
CA CYS A 35 -12.32 1.00 -13.27
C CYS A 35 -11.87 2.47 -13.19
N VAL A 36 -12.62 3.31 -12.47
CA VAL A 36 -12.22 4.68 -12.15
C VAL A 36 -11.51 4.65 -10.80
N SER A 37 -10.18 4.75 -10.80
CA SER A 37 -9.41 5.02 -9.59
C SER A 37 -9.32 6.53 -9.37
N VAL A 38 -9.50 6.96 -8.12
CA VAL A 38 -9.39 8.36 -7.73
C VAL A 38 -8.09 8.53 -6.97
N LEU A 39 -7.20 9.36 -7.49
CA LEU A 39 -6.01 9.80 -6.78
C LEU A 39 -6.34 11.13 -6.10
N VAL A 40 -6.27 11.13 -4.78
CA VAL A 40 -6.52 12.27 -3.92
C VAL A 40 -5.21 12.67 -3.26
N CYS A 41 -4.82 13.93 -3.42
CA CYS A 41 -3.76 14.54 -2.65
C CYS A 41 -4.40 15.32 -1.49
N VAL A 42 -3.94 15.05 -0.27
CA VAL A 42 -4.39 15.71 0.96
C VAL A 42 -3.17 16.28 1.67
N CYS A 43 -3.12 17.60 1.82
CA CYS A 43 -2.09 18.24 2.62
C CYS A 43 -2.61 18.45 4.05
N PHE A 44 -1.84 18.03 5.04
CA PHE A 44 -2.13 18.30 6.45
C PHE A 44 -0.84 18.68 7.18
N SER A 45 -0.80 19.90 7.74
CA SER A 45 0.42 20.50 8.29
C SER A 45 1.57 20.51 7.26
N ASP A 46 2.79 20.11 7.64
CA ASP A 46 3.98 20.05 6.79
C ASP A 46 4.09 18.77 5.93
N HIS A 47 3.07 17.89 5.99
CA HIS A 47 3.05 16.61 5.28
C HIS A 47 2.02 16.58 4.15
N THR A 48 2.38 15.90 3.07
CA THR A 48 1.54 15.67 1.90
C THR A 48 1.21 14.19 1.79
N TYR A 49 -0.05 13.85 1.94
CA TYR A 49 -0.54 12.48 1.81
C TYR A 49 -1.12 12.24 0.42
N TRP A 50 -0.71 11.14 -0.19
CA TRP A 50 -1.25 10.68 -1.47
C TRP A 50 -2.08 9.44 -1.21
N ILE A 51 -3.36 9.50 -1.58
CA ILE A 51 -4.34 8.45 -1.33
C ILE A 51 -4.95 8.03 -2.66
N LEU A 52 -4.80 6.77 -2.99
CA LEU A 52 -5.37 6.13 -4.15
C LEU A 52 -6.43 5.12 -3.68
N SER A 53 -7.69 5.38 -4.02
CA SER A 53 -8.81 4.51 -3.69
C SER A 53 -9.77 4.40 -4.89
N VAL A 54 -10.45 3.26 -4.98
CA VAL A 54 -11.53 3.01 -5.95
C VAL A 54 -12.87 3.04 -5.20
N TYR A 55 -13.93 2.53 -5.85
CA TYR A 55 -15.30 2.38 -5.32
C TYR A 55 -15.29 1.88 -3.88
N VAL A 56 -15.87 2.71 -3.04
CA VAL A 56 -16.01 2.52 -1.61
C VAL A 56 -16.88 1.31 -1.32
N ALA A 57 -16.45 0.44 -0.40
CA ALA A 57 -17.27 -0.68 0.06
C ALA A 57 -18.41 -0.21 0.98
N LYS A 58 -19.38 -1.10 1.21
CA LYS A 58 -20.40 -0.91 2.24
C LYS A 58 -20.00 -1.65 3.50
N ASP A 59 -20.34 -1.07 4.65
CA ASP A 59 -20.24 -1.74 5.95
C ASP A 59 -21.32 -2.83 6.10
N PRO A 60 -21.29 -3.64 7.18
CA PRO A 60 -22.31 -4.67 7.41
C PRO A 60 -23.76 -4.14 7.53
N SER A 61 -23.93 -2.84 7.78
CA SER A 61 -25.25 -2.18 7.79
C SER A 61 -25.70 -1.69 6.42
N GLY A 62 -24.88 -1.87 5.38
CA GLY A 62 -25.15 -1.45 4.01
C GLY A 62 -24.82 0.02 3.73
N LYS A 63 -24.15 0.72 4.65
CA LYS A 63 -23.76 2.12 4.50
C LYS A 63 -22.38 2.22 3.85
N ASP A 64 -22.21 3.19 2.95
CA ASP A 64 -20.92 3.46 2.34
C ASP A 64 -19.88 3.85 3.40
N ILE A 65 -18.70 3.23 3.35
CA ILE A 65 -17.60 3.59 4.25
C ILE A 65 -16.90 4.87 3.77
N ASN A 66 -16.07 5.50 4.60
CA ASN A 66 -15.26 6.61 4.12
C ASN A 66 -13.79 6.16 4.00
N ALA A 67 -13.43 5.60 2.84
CA ALA A 67 -12.09 5.06 2.62
C ALA A 67 -10.99 6.13 2.75
N LEU A 68 -11.26 7.35 2.28
CA LEU A 68 -10.34 8.48 2.40
C LEU A 68 -10.07 8.82 3.87
N GLU A 69 -11.12 8.98 4.67
CA GLU A 69 -11.00 9.27 6.09
C GLU A 69 -10.27 8.15 6.85
N GLN A 70 -10.54 6.89 6.51
CA GLN A 70 -9.85 5.75 7.13
C GLN A 70 -8.36 5.73 6.79
N HIS A 71 -7.97 5.96 5.53
CA HIS A 71 -6.55 6.12 5.17
C HIS A 71 -5.87 7.27 5.92
N ILE A 72 -6.54 8.43 6.02
CA ILE A 72 -6.03 9.57 6.78
C ILE A 72 -5.84 9.21 8.26
N LYS A 73 -6.84 8.60 8.90
CA LYS A 73 -6.75 8.15 10.30
C LYS A 73 -5.58 7.19 10.51
N ASN A 74 -5.37 6.27 9.58
CA ASN A 74 -4.27 5.32 9.65
C ASN A 74 -2.90 6.01 9.55
N LEU A 75 -2.75 6.96 8.63
CA LEU A 75 -1.51 7.73 8.40
C LEU A 75 -1.19 8.65 9.59
N LEU A 76 -2.21 9.27 10.19
CA LEU A 76 -2.06 10.18 11.33
C LEU A 76 -1.85 9.48 12.67
N SER A 77 -2.10 8.17 12.76
CA SER A 77 -1.91 7.40 13.99
C SER A 77 -0.61 6.59 13.94
N PRO A 78 0.13 6.46 15.06
CA PRO A 78 1.40 5.72 15.08
C PRO A 78 1.21 4.23 14.85
N SER A 79 2.24 3.58 14.34
CA SER A 79 2.34 2.15 14.15
C SER A 79 3.26 1.54 15.21
N THR A 80 2.99 0.32 15.65
CA THR A 80 3.79 -0.41 16.66
C THR A 80 4.48 -1.65 16.07
N PRO A 81 5.41 -1.51 15.08
CA PRO A 81 5.91 -2.63 14.30
C PRO A 81 7.04 -3.42 14.98
N LEU A 82 7.59 -2.90 16.09
CA LEU A 82 8.84 -3.39 16.68
C LEU A 82 8.65 -4.60 17.60
N PHE A 83 7.43 -4.80 18.11
CA PHE A 83 7.06 -5.94 18.92
C PHE A 83 5.65 -6.38 18.50
N PHE A 84 5.47 -7.67 18.23
CA PHE A 84 4.19 -8.19 17.78
C PHE A 84 3.18 -8.18 18.92
N ASN A 85 2.18 -7.32 18.81
CA ASN A 85 1.05 -7.31 19.72
C ASN A 85 0.06 -8.40 19.29
N THR A 86 -0.22 -9.35 20.18
CA THR A 86 -1.13 -10.47 19.88
C THR A 86 -2.60 -10.11 20.11
N LEU A 87 -2.88 -8.86 20.51
CA LEU A 87 -4.24 -8.32 20.56
C LEU A 87 -4.64 -7.73 19.21
N ASP A 88 -5.92 -7.86 18.91
CA ASP A 88 -6.54 -7.34 17.69
C ASP A 88 -6.71 -5.81 17.73
N ASP A 89 -6.85 -5.22 18.92
CA ASP A 89 -6.94 -3.76 19.10
C ASP A 89 -5.54 -3.14 19.23
N PRO A 90 -5.14 -2.22 18.32
CA PRO A 90 -3.87 -1.54 18.38
C PRO A 90 -3.73 -0.54 19.55
N ALA A 91 -4.80 -0.21 20.28
CA ALA A 91 -4.78 0.67 21.45
C ALA A 91 -4.37 -0.05 22.75
N ASP A 92 -4.59 -1.36 22.82
CA ASP A 92 -4.28 -2.17 24.01
C ASP A 92 -2.94 -2.88 23.85
N PHE A 93 -2.26 -3.16 24.96
CA PHE A 93 -0.95 -3.84 24.94
C PHE A 93 -0.93 -5.03 25.88
N VAL A 94 -0.46 -6.18 25.38
CA VAL A 94 -0.25 -7.38 26.19
C VAL A 94 0.79 -7.18 27.28
N GLN A 95 0.70 -8.03 28.32
CA GLN A 95 1.76 -8.15 29.31
C GLN A 95 3.09 -8.49 28.64
N GLY A 96 4.17 -7.81 29.06
CA GLY A 96 5.50 -7.97 28.47
C GLY A 96 5.79 -7.06 27.27
N TYR A 97 4.79 -6.36 26.72
CA TYR A 97 5.04 -5.36 25.69
C TYR A 97 5.82 -4.17 26.29
N PRO A 98 7.06 -3.88 25.84
CA PRO A 98 7.90 -2.85 26.44
C PRO A 98 7.23 -1.47 26.38
N PHE A 99 7.15 -0.77 27.52
CA PHE A 99 6.52 0.55 27.60
C PHE A 99 7.15 1.56 26.65
N SER A 100 8.48 1.52 26.48
CA SER A 100 9.24 2.39 25.57
C SER A 100 8.89 2.20 24.09
N MET A 101 8.20 1.12 23.72
CA MET A 101 7.81 0.85 22.33
C MET A 101 6.33 1.15 22.04
N ARG A 102 5.55 1.55 23.06
CA ARG A 102 4.10 1.76 22.94
C ARG A 102 3.71 3.05 22.23
N GLU A 103 4.58 4.06 22.25
CA GLU A 103 4.41 5.29 21.46
C GLU A 103 4.45 5.02 19.95
N GLY A 104 5.05 3.89 19.55
CA GLY A 104 5.14 3.47 18.16
C GLY A 104 6.08 4.34 17.33
N VAL A 105 5.87 4.29 16.03
CA VAL A 105 6.64 5.02 15.02
C VAL A 105 5.68 5.69 14.01
N PRO A 106 6.13 6.72 13.28
CA PRO A 106 5.32 7.33 12.24
C PRO A 106 4.84 6.33 11.18
N THR A 107 3.56 6.39 10.82
CA THR A 107 2.98 5.52 9.79
C THR A 107 3.21 6.12 8.41
N ALA A 108 4.09 5.51 7.62
CA ALA A 108 4.40 6.00 6.27
C ALA A 108 3.40 5.50 5.22
N VAL A 109 2.76 4.36 5.45
CA VAL A 109 1.82 3.75 4.49
C VAL A 109 0.59 3.20 5.19
N SER A 110 -0.58 3.49 4.64
CA SER A 110 -1.84 2.82 4.93
C SER A 110 -2.27 2.00 3.73
N HIS A 111 -2.31 0.68 3.88
CA HIS A 111 -2.72 -0.25 2.85
C HIS A 111 -4.11 -0.81 3.15
N GLY A 112 -5.05 -0.64 2.25
CA GLY A 112 -6.40 -1.18 2.38
C GLY A 112 -6.57 -2.50 1.62
N LEU A 113 -7.57 -3.30 2.00
CA LEU A 113 -7.86 -4.60 1.38
C LEU A 113 -9.14 -4.57 0.53
N TRP A 114 -9.40 -5.62 -0.26
CA TRP A 114 -10.59 -5.72 -1.12
C TRP A 114 -11.62 -6.69 -0.52
N LEU A 115 -12.92 -6.43 -0.72
CA LEU A 115 -14.00 -7.31 -0.23
C LEU A 115 -14.57 -8.29 -1.26
N ASN A 116 -14.62 -7.95 -2.55
CA ASN A 116 -15.30 -8.80 -3.53
C ASN A 116 -14.37 -9.74 -4.30
N ILE A 117 -13.05 -9.45 -4.26
CA ILE A 117 -12.00 -10.31 -4.81
C ILE A 117 -10.84 -10.35 -3.81
N PRO A 118 -11.05 -10.91 -2.60
CA PRO A 118 -9.96 -11.14 -1.67
C PRO A 118 -9.31 -12.50 -1.90
N ASN A 119 -8.10 -12.68 -1.38
CA ASN A 119 -7.55 -14.00 -1.05
C ASN A 119 -8.29 -14.63 0.16
N TYR A 120 -9.62 -14.52 0.26
CA TYR A 120 -10.41 -14.97 1.41
C TYR A 120 -11.80 -15.50 1.02
N ASP A 121 -12.42 -16.26 1.93
CA ASP A 121 -13.81 -16.73 1.87
C ASP A 121 -14.78 -15.81 2.65
N ALA A 122 -16.09 -15.95 2.38
CA ALA A 122 -17.15 -15.04 2.84
C ALA A 122 -17.22 -14.74 4.36
N PRO A 123 -16.91 -15.67 5.30
CA PRO A 123 -16.92 -15.37 6.74
C PRO A 123 -15.74 -14.49 7.17
N THR A 124 -14.61 -14.58 6.47
CA THR A 124 -13.40 -13.79 6.73
C THR A 124 -13.61 -12.30 6.41
N HIS A 125 -14.71 -11.94 5.73
CA HIS A 125 -15.03 -10.57 5.33
C HIS A 125 -15.58 -9.70 6.45
N LEU A 126 -16.10 -10.29 7.54
CA LEU A 126 -16.93 -9.53 8.49
C LEU A 126 -16.15 -8.79 9.56
N VAL A 127 -14.96 -9.24 9.96
CA VAL A 127 -14.23 -8.62 11.07
C VAL A 127 -12.74 -8.96 10.96
N LYS A 128 -11.95 -8.10 10.31
CA LYS A 128 -10.55 -7.96 10.71
C LYS A 128 -10.20 -6.49 10.91
N PRO A 129 -9.58 -6.14 12.05
CA PRO A 129 -9.20 -4.76 12.33
C PRO A 129 -8.02 -4.33 11.46
N MET A 130 -7.84 -3.02 11.37
CA MET A 130 -6.56 -2.44 10.97
C MET A 130 -5.44 -2.99 11.85
N MET A 131 -4.37 -3.51 11.24
CA MET A 131 -3.20 -3.99 11.97
C MET A 131 -1.92 -3.28 11.54
N THR A 132 -0.98 -3.10 12.48
CA THR A 132 0.38 -2.71 12.11
C THR A 132 1.13 -3.92 11.58
N LEU A 133 1.77 -3.76 10.42
CA LEU A 133 2.66 -4.80 9.89
C LEU A 133 3.98 -4.85 10.70
N PRO A 134 4.36 -6.02 11.26
CA PRO A 134 5.59 -6.18 12.02
C PRO A 134 6.84 -5.90 11.19
N LYS A 135 7.90 -5.43 11.83
CA LYS A 135 9.23 -5.32 11.22
C LYS A 135 9.70 -6.71 10.74
N GLY A 136 10.31 -6.78 9.55
CA GLY A 136 10.78 -8.02 8.93
C GLY A 136 9.71 -8.83 8.20
N ALA A 137 8.41 -8.57 8.43
CA ALA A 137 7.34 -9.25 7.70
C ALA A 137 7.06 -8.56 6.35
N LEU A 138 7.02 -9.32 5.25
CA LEU A 138 6.56 -8.82 3.94
C LEU A 138 5.04 -8.87 3.84
N PHE A 139 4.48 -8.12 2.88
CA PHE A 139 3.05 -8.13 2.59
C PHE A 139 2.81 -7.98 1.07
N PRO A 140 1.73 -8.56 0.52
CA PRO A 140 1.32 -8.33 -0.86
C PRO A 140 0.59 -6.99 -0.94
N MET A 141 1.29 -5.94 -1.35
CA MET A 141 0.72 -4.61 -1.48
C MET A 141 -0.15 -4.50 -2.74
N CYS A 142 -1.29 -3.84 -2.61
CA CYS A 142 -2.18 -3.44 -3.68
C CYS A 142 -1.99 -1.97 -4.04
N GLY A 143 -1.75 -1.68 -5.32
CA GLY A 143 -1.52 -0.32 -5.81
C GLY A 143 -2.77 0.56 -5.98
N ILE A 144 -3.98 0.10 -5.67
CA ILE A 144 -5.23 0.86 -5.91
C ILE A 144 -6.09 1.12 -4.68
N ASN A 145 -5.63 0.68 -3.50
CA ASN A 145 -6.27 0.94 -2.21
C ASN A 145 -5.20 1.25 -1.17
N MET A 146 -4.61 2.43 -1.26
CA MET A 146 -3.50 2.81 -0.39
C MET A 146 -3.40 4.31 -0.19
N GLY A 147 -2.91 4.70 0.98
CA GLY A 147 -2.45 6.03 1.31
C GLY A 147 -0.99 5.99 1.72
N PHE A 148 -0.23 7.03 1.40
CA PHE A 148 1.14 7.16 1.89
C PHE A 148 1.52 8.61 2.14
N ASP A 149 2.47 8.78 3.06
CA ASP A 149 3.12 10.04 3.35
C ASP A 149 4.26 10.27 2.35
N ARG A 150 4.14 11.34 1.54
CA ARG A 150 5.05 11.61 0.43
C ARG A 150 6.47 11.92 0.93
N GLU A 151 6.56 12.62 2.05
CA GLU A 151 7.81 13.06 2.65
C GLU A 151 8.54 11.88 3.28
N LEU A 152 7.80 10.96 3.92
CA LEU A 152 8.40 9.81 4.60
C LEU A 152 8.80 8.67 3.65
N ILE A 153 8.03 8.40 2.59
CA ILE A 153 8.26 7.20 1.75
C ILE A 153 8.02 7.41 0.25
N GLY A 154 7.62 8.60 -0.18
CA GLY A 154 7.28 8.90 -1.57
C GLY A 154 8.30 8.44 -2.61
N PRO A 155 9.63 8.64 -2.42
CA PRO A 155 10.63 8.18 -3.38
C PRO A 155 10.68 6.65 -3.56
N ALA A 156 10.13 5.86 -2.62
CA ALA A 156 10.04 4.40 -2.75
C ALA A 156 8.75 3.91 -3.41
N MET A 157 7.79 4.80 -3.68
CA MET A 157 6.50 4.48 -4.32
C MET A 157 6.63 4.29 -5.83
N TYR A 158 7.47 3.33 -6.24
CA TYR A 158 7.71 2.97 -7.63
C TYR A 158 7.17 1.56 -7.94
N PHE A 159 6.14 1.51 -8.79
CA PHE A 159 5.39 0.30 -9.16
C PHE A 159 5.95 -0.44 -10.39
N GLY A 160 7.23 -0.25 -10.74
CA GLY A 160 7.75 -0.85 -11.97
C GLY A 160 7.09 -0.29 -13.24
N LEU A 161 7.46 -0.86 -14.38
CA LEU A 161 6.82 -0.52 -15.65
C LEU A 161 5.60 -1.41 -15.89
N MET A 162 4.43 -0.78 -15.97
CA MET A 162 3.15 -1.43 -16.29
C MET A 162 2.90 -1.55 -17.81
N GLY A 163 2.10 -2.56 -18.19
CA GLY A 163 1.61 -2.75 -19.57
C GLY A 163 2.02 -4.06 -20.24
N ASP A 164 1.54 -4.25 -21.48
CA ASP A 164 1.81 -5.46 -22.26
C ASP A 164 3.30 -5.58 -22.61
N GLY A 165 3.80 -6.81 -22.58
CA GLY A 165 5.21 -7.12 -22.82
C GLY A 165 6.16 -6.71 -21.68
N LYS A 166 5.65 -6.16 -20.57
CA LYS A 166 6.46 -5.92 -19.38
C LYS A 166 6.67 -7.22 -18.58
N PRO A 167 7.82 -7.37 -17.93
CA PRO A 167 8.22 -8.63 -17.31
C PRO A 167 7.50 -8.97 -15.99
N ILE A 168 7.19 -7.97 -15.15
CA ILE A 168 6.61 -8.19 -13.81
C ILE A 168 5.09 -8.28 -13.81
N ARG A 169 4.42 -7.61 -14.76
CA ARG A 169 2.95 -7.60 -14.96
C ARG A 169 2.17 -7.45 -13.66
N ARG A 170 1.58 -8.54 -13.16
CA ARG A 170 0.67 -8.61 -12.00
C ARG A 170 1.41 -8.62 -10.65
N TYR A 171 2.74 -8.58 -10.66
CA TYR A 171 3.60 -8.58 -9.47
C TYR A 171 4.22 -7.22 -9.18
N ASP A 172 3.82 -6.19 -9.92
CA ASP A 172 4.42 -4.86 -9.90
C ASP A 172 4.15 -4.13 -8.57
N ASP A 173 2.92 -4.23 -8.07
CA ASP A 173 2.49 -3.69 -6.79
C ASP A 173 3.06 -4.48 -5.60
N MET A 174 3.09 -5.81 -5.69
CA MET A 174 3.74 -6.65 -4.69
C MET A 174 5.24 -6.34 -4.57
N TRP A 175 5.94 -6.19 -5.70
CA TRP A 175 7.34 -5.80 -5.73
C TRP A 175 7.58 -4.44 -5.08
N ALA A 176 6.78 -3.43 -5.43
CA ALA A 176 6.84 -2.12 -4.80
C ALA A 176 6.62 -2.24 -3.29
N GLY A 177 5.66 -3.06 -2.86
CA GLY A 177 5.36 -3.34 -1.47
C GLY A 177 6.55 -3.93 -0.72
N TRP A 178 7.27 -4.88 -1.32
CA TRP A 178 8.45 -5.49 -0.72
C TRP A 178 9.63 -4.52 -0.63
N CYS A 179 9.87 -3.70 -1.66
CA CYS A 179 10.86 -2.63 -1.62
C CYS A 179 10.57 -1.62 -0.51
N ILE A 180 9.33 -1.11 -0.48
CA ILE A 180 8.86 -0.18 0.56
C ILE A 180 9.04 -0.81 1.94
N LYS A 181 8.73 -2.09 2.09
CA LYS A 181 8.81 -2.75 3.39
C LYS A 181 10.23 -2.82 3.93
N VAL A 182 11.21 -3.19 3.09
CA VAL A 182 12.63 -3.20 3.47
C VAL A 182 13.11 -1.80 3.83
N ILE A 183 12.80 -0.80 3.01
CA ILE A 183 13.26 0.59 3.22
C ILE A 183 12.63 1.17 4.50
N ARG A 184 11.31 1.03 4.67
CA ARG A 184 10.61 1.59 5.83
C ARG A 184 11.04 0.92 7.14
N ASP A 185 11.34 -0.39 7.11
CA ASP A 185 11.81 -1.12 8.30
C ASP A 185 13.21 -0.65 8.74
N HIS A 186 14.05 -0.33 7.76
CA HIS A 186 15.39 0.24 7.99
C HIS A 186 15.31 1.66 8.57
N LEU A 187 14.41 2.49 8.03
CA LEU A 187 14.21 3.87 8.47
C LEU A 187 13.36 4.01 9.75
N GLY A 188 12.90 2.89 10.34
CA GLY A 188 12.10 2.92 11.56
C GLY A 188 10.69 3.48 11.37
N LEU A 189 10.11 3.32 10.18
CA LEU A 189 8.76 3.78 9.84
C LEU A 189 7.75 2.63 9.95
N GLY A 190 6.46 2.98 9.92
CA GLY A 190 5.32 2.07 10.04
C GLY A 190 4.52 1.87 8.75
N VAL A 191 3.81 0.75 8.66
CA VAL A 191 2.81 0.43 7.63
C VAL A 191 1.64 -0.21 8.36
N LYS A 192 0.43 0.25 8.07
CA LYS A 192 -0.80 -0.37 8.52
C LYS A 192 -1.49 -1.04 7.35
N THR A 193 -2.07 -2.21 7.59
CA THR A 193 -2.86 -2.95 6.60
C THR A 193 -4.22 -3.32 7.15
N GLY A 194 -5.22 -3.45 6.29
CA GLY A 194 -6.57 -3.85 6.67
C GLY A 194 -7.58 -2.83 6.15
N LEU A 195 -8.14 -2.03 7.06
CA LEU A 195 -9.00 -0.91 6.70
C LEU A 195 -8.20 0.19 5.95
N PRO A 196 -8.78 0.85 4.94
CA PRO A 196 -10.15 0.67 4.44
C PRO A 196 -10.33 -0.53 3.53
N TYR A 197 -11.54 -1.07 3.56
CA TYR A 197 -11.98 -2.11 2.64
C TYR A 197 -12.66 -1.50 1.42
N ILE A 198 -12.27 -1.88 0.19
CA ILE A 198 -12.94 -1.38 -1.02
C ILE A 198 -13.60 -2.50 -1.81
N TRP A 199 -14.61 -2.15 -2.59
CA TRP A 199 -15.24 -3.08 -3.53
C TRP A 199 -14.56 -2.97 -4.89
N HIS A 200 -14.02 -4.09 -5.37
CA HIS A 200 -13.37 -4.15 -6.68
C HIS A 200 -14.08 -5.17 -7.57
N SER A 201 -14.67 -4.71 -8.66
CA SER A 201 -15.26 -5.54 -9.73
C SER A 201 -14.18 -5.80 -10.79
N LYS A 202 -13.36 -6.83 -10.60
CA LYS A 202 -12.41 -7.28 -11.64
C LYS A 202 -13.16 -8.13 -12.65
N ALA A 203 -13.03 -7.79 -13.93
CA ALA A 203 -13.25 -8.76 -14.99
C ALA A 203 -12.04 -9.70 -15.03
N SER A 204 -12.02 -10.76 -14.21
CA SER A 204 -10.93 -11.73 -14.18
C SER A 204 -11.33 -13.03 -14.87
N ASN A 205 -10.44 -13.53 -15.72
CA ASN A 205 -10.47 -14.90 -16.22
C ASN A 205 -9.25 -15.63 -15.67
N SER A 206 -9.47 -16.65 -14.84
CA SER A 206 -8.41 -17.32 -14.08
C SER A 206 -7.29 -17.89 -14.97
N PHE A 207 -7.62 -18.41 -16.17
CA PHE A 207 -6.60 -18.94 -17.08
C PHE A 207 -5.78 -17.83 -17.76
N VAL A 208 -6.40 -16.69 -18.05
CA VAL A 208 -5.70 -15.52 -18.60
C VAL A 208 -4.79 -14.89 -17.54
N ASP A 209 -5.26 -14.80 -16.30
CA ASP A 209 -4.48 -14.28 -15.18
C ASP A 209 -3.31 -15.21 -14.84
N LEU A 210 -3.52 -16.53 -14.78
CA LEU A 210 -2.44 -17.50 -14.58
C LEU A 210 -1.34 -17.40 -15.64
N LYS A 211 -1.71 -17.25 -16.93
CA LYS A 211 -0.73 -17.01 -18.02
C LYS A 211 0.03 -15.70 -17.88
N LYS A 212 -0.52 -14.71 -17.18
CA LYS A 212 0.15 -13.44 -16.88
C LYS A 212 1.03 -13.54 -15.63
N GLU A 213 0.69 -14.42 -14.70
CA GLU A 213 1.31 -14.56 -13.38
C GLU A 213 2.38 -15.66 -13.30
N TYR A 214 2.37 -16.67 -14.19
CA TYR A 214 3.20 -17.88 -14.04
C TYR A 214 4.70 -17.62 -13.79
N LYS A 215 5.30 -16.62 -14.46
CA LYS A 215 6.71 -16.25 -14.22
C LYS A 215 6.90 -15.65 -12.83
N GLY A 216 5.98 -14.79 -12.40
CA GLY A 216 5.99 -14.20 -11.07
C GLY A 216 5.90 -15.27 -9.98
N ILE A 217 5.03 -16.29 -10.17
CA ILE A 217 4.90 -17.43 -9.25
C ILE A 217 6.22 -18.18 -9.11
N TYR A 218 6.96 -18.39 -10.20
CA TYR A 218 8.27 -19.04 -10.11
C TYR A 218 9.33 -18.13 -9.47
N TRP A 219 9.38 -16.87 -9.87
CA TRP A 219 10.36 -15.91 -9.37
C TRP A 219 10.17 -15.58 -7.90
N GLN A 220 8.93 -15.61 -7.38
CA GLN A 220 8.64 -15.27 -5.98
C GLN A 220 9.41 -16.16 -5.00
N GLU A 221 9.67 -17.42 -5.36
CA GLU A 221 10.42 -18.39 -4.53
C GLU A 221 11.86 -17.95 -4.29
N GLU A 222 12.41 -17.10 -5.16
CA GLU A 222 13.72 -16.48 -4.97
C GLU A 222 13.63 -15.02 -4.47
N ILE A 223 12.62 -14.28 -4.91
CA ILE A 223 12.43 -12.86 -4.58
C ILE A 223 12.05 -12.67 -3.11
N ILE A 224 11.12 -13.47 -2.57
CA ILE A 224 10.64 -13.33 -1.19
C ILE A 224 11.76 -13.58 -0.18
N PRO A 225 12.52 -14.71 -0.25
CA PRO A 225 13.66 -14.92 0.63
C PRO A 225 14.73 -13.83 0.50
N PHE A 226 14.94 -13.29 -0.71
CA PHE A 226 15.86 -12.17 -0.91
C PHE A 226 15.42 -10.93 -0.11
N PHE A 227 14.16 -10.50 -0.21
CA PHE A 227 13.68 -9.32 0.51
C PHE A 227 13.60 -9.55 2.03
N GLN A 228 13.26 -10.76 2.48
CA GLN A 228 13.29 -11.12 3.90
C GLN A 228 14.70 -11.04 4.49
N ALA A 229 15.73 -11.40 3.70
CA ALA A 229 17.13 -11.35 4.10
C ALA A 229 17.83 -10.02 3.79
N ALA A 230 17.17 -9.09 3.09
CA ALA A 230 17.78 -7.83 2.68
C ALA A 230 18.07 -6.94 3.91
N THR A 231 19.30 -6.47 4.01
CA THR A 231 19.73 -5.52 5.04
C THR A 231 20.37 -4.32 4.37
N LEU A 232 20.02 -3.13 4.82
CA LEU A 232 20.59 -1.88 4.31
C LEU A 232 21.68 -1.36 5.26
N PRO A 233 22.76 -0.75 4.74
CA PRO A 233 23.78 -0.10 5.56
C PRO A 233 23.19 1.01 6.42
N LYS A 234 23.74 1.22 7.63
CA LYS A 234 23.26 2.24 8.57
C LYS A 234 23.42 3.66 8.03
N GLU A 235 24.34 3.84 7.08
CA GLU A 235 24.64 5.09 6.40
C GLU A 235 23.53 5.48 5.41
N CYS A 236 22.68 4.54 4.99
CA CYS A 236 21.49 4.84 4.21
C CYS A 236 20.42 5.42 5.13
N THR A 237 20.38 6.74 5.27
CA THR A 237 19.47 7.44 6.20
C THR A 237 18.27 8.08 5.49
N THR A 238 18.24 8.05 4.16
CA THR A 238 17.15 8.60 3.34
C THR A 238 16.54 7.53 2.43
N VAL A 239 15.26 7.70 2.07
CA VAL A 239 14.56 6.79 1.14
C VAL A 239 15.31 6.61 -0.18
N PRO A 240 15.82 7.67 -0.86
CA PRO A 240 16.57 7.49 -2.10
C PRO A 240 17.86 6.69 -1.92
N GLN A 241 18.63 6.92 -0.84
CA GLN A 241 19.84 6.14 -0.56
C GLN A 241 19.50 4.66 -0.32
N CYS A 242 18.45 4.40 0.46
CA CYS A 242 17.97 3.05 0.73
C CYS A 242 17.55 2.33 -0.56
N TYR A 243 16.80 3.02 -1.43
CA TYR A 243 16.34 2.46 -2.69
C TYR A 243 17.49 2.18 -3.66
N LEU A 244 18.44 3.11 -3.77
CA LEU A 244 19.64 2.94 -4.59
C LEU A 244 20.52 1.78 -4.09
N GLU A 245 20.61 1.59 -2.78
CA GLU A 245 21.36 0.46 -2.24
C GLU A 245 20.64 -0.86 -2.45
N LEU A 246 19.32 -0.89 -2.22
CA LEU A 246 18.49 -2.05 -2.49
C LEU A 246 18.53 -2.45 -3.97
N SER A 247 18.53 -1.48 -4.89
CA SER A 247 18.60 -1.76 -6.33
C SER A 247 19.92 -2.41 -6.73
N LYS A 248 21.06 -2.03 -6.11
CA LYS A 248 22.35 -2.72 -6.30
C LYS A 248 22.27 -4.17 -5.84
N GLN A 249 21.69 -4.43 -4.67
CA GLN A 249 21.53 -5.78 -4.13
C GLN A 249 20.65 -6.64 -5.03
N VAL A 250 19.52 -6.09 -5.50
CA VAL A 250 18.63 -6.73 -6.48
C VAL A 250 19.39 -7.09 -7.75
N LYS A 251 20.14 -6.13 -8.32
CA LYS A 251 20.95 -6.35 -9.52
C LYS A 251 22.04 -7.40 -9.32
N ALA A 252 22.61 -7.52 -8.12
CA ALA A 252 23.63 -8.52 -7.84
C ALA A 252 23.03 -9.92 -7.66
N LYS A 253 21.91 -10.06 -6.93
CA LYS A 253 21.40 -11.36 -6.49
C LYS A 253 20.30 -11.93 -7.38
N LEU A 254 19.46 -11.07 -7.96
CA LEU A 254 18.27 -11.49 -8.70
C LEU A 254 18.46 -11.43 -10.22
N ARG A 255 19.56 -10.85 -10.73
CA ARG A 255 19.81 -10.70 -12.18
C ARG A 255 19.64 -11.97 -13.00
N LYS A 256 19.92 -13.14 -12.43
CA LYS A 256 19.74 -14.43 -13.10
C LYS A 256 18.28 -14.75 -13.44
N LEU A 257 17.31 -14.17 -12.72
CA LEU A 257 15.88 -14.32 -13.00
C LEU A 257 15.45 -13.56 -14.26
N ASP A 258 16.29 -12.61 -14.72
CA ASP A 258 16.04 -11.74 -15.86
C ASP A 258 16.73 -12.28 -17.14
N GLU A 259 16.26 -13.42 -17.64
CA GLU A 259 16.68 -13.94 -18.95
C GLU A 259 16.42 -12.90 -20.05
N GLY A 260 17.48 -12.23 -20.50
CA GLY A 260 17.44 -11.20 -21.54
C GLY A 260 17.46 -9.74 -21.04
N GLY A 261 17.65 -9.48 -19.74
CA GLY A 261 17.95 -8.14 -19.22
C GLY A 261 16.81 -7.12 -19.31
N LYS A 262 15.56 -7.58 -19.34
CA LYS A 262 14.36 -6.76 -19.53
C LYS A 262 13.67 -6.37 -18.21
N PHE A 263 13.97 -7.05 -17.10
CA PHE A 263 13.24 -7.03 -15.82
C PHE A 263 13.93 -6.22 -14.72
N LEU A 264 15.16 -6.57 -14.32
CA LEU A 264 15.80 -5.98 -13.13
C LEU A 264 16.77 -4.85 -13.45
N LEU A 265 17.20 -4.74 -14.71
CA LEU A 265 18.21 -3.77 -15.14
C LEU A 265 17.64 -2.41 -15.55
N LYS A 266 16.33 -2.21 -15.43
CA LYS A 266 15.65 -0.92 -15.70
C LYS A 266 15.13 -0.21 -14.45
N LEU A 267 15.41 -0.77 -13.27
CA LEU A 267 15.20 -0.15 -11.96
C LEU A 267 16.33 0.83 -11.63
#